data_AF-A0A2D5UTV8-F1
#
_entry.id   AF-A0A2D5UTV8-F1
#
_cell.length_a   1.000
_cell.length_b   1.000
_cell.length_c   1.000
_cell.angle_alpha   90.00
_cell.angle_beta   90.00
_cell.angle_gamma   90.00
#
_symmetry.space_group_name_H-M   'P 1'
#
loop_
_entity.id
_entity.type
_entity.pdbx_description
1 polymer ?
#
loop_
_entity_poly.entity_id
_entity_poly.type
_entity_poly.pdbx_seq_one_letter_code
_entity_poly.pdbx_strand_id
1 'polypeptide(L)'
;MNIKFNYKQDSIAQSARSIELLIQQDPGARGLGKWGTNGGLFPVAVSLAGGKHILVITGFYILDAGTIETDGPPGVIVLADALCKAGKTVTILTDKYAEDIMKAGMKSIGCEAELMVFAVDEKINPDSIIRSTTTHCIALERPGLAADGLHHNFRGINISDYVAPLDDVFLKCTSKGILTIGIGDGGNELGMGNVSEAVDKYIAPHGALSCKIQSDYCICAGVSNWAGYALTGLIALLCGKNLMPDFASLTSIIDSIVKAGAVDGVTCKQETTVDNLPRTWEDGIYKQIYAIAFQQ
;
A
#
# COMPACT_ATOMS: atom_id res chain seq x y z
N MET A 1 0.41 25.15 33.90
CA MET A 1 -0.28 25.22 32.60
C MET A 1 0.57 24.45 31.58
N ASN A 2 0.41 23.11 31.49
CA ASN A 2 1.17 22.25 30.54
C ASN A 2 0.61 20.80 30.48
N ILE A 3 -0.72 20.61 30.49
CA ILE A 3 -1.33 19.25 30.52
C ILE A 3 -2.25 18.98 29.31
N LYS A 4 -2.60 20.01 28.51
CA LYS A 4 -3.55 19.84 27.38
C LYS A 4 -2.93 19.36 26.06
N PHE A 5 -1.62 19.55 25.84
CA PHE A 5 -0.97 19.11 24.59
C PHE A 5 -0.63 17.61 24.58
N ASN A 6 -0.29 17.00 25.73
CA ASN A 6 0.02 15.56 25.80
C ASN A 6 -1.20 14.66 25.57
N TYR A 7 -2.36 14.99 26.17
CA TYR A 7 -3.50 14.07 26.18
C TYR A 7 -4.05 13.76 24.77
N LYS A 8 -4.07 14.74 23.87
CA LYS A 8 -4.55 14.54 22.50
C LYS A 8 -3.58 13.69 21.69
N GLN A 9 -2.28 13.86 21.91
CA GLN A 9 -1.24 13.07 21.24
C GLN A 9 -1.21 11.63 21.75
N ASP A 10 -1.39 11.43 23.06
CA ASP A 10 -1.52 10.12 23.69
C ASP A 10 -2.77 9.36 23.19
N SER A 11 -3.89 10.08 23.00
CA SER A 11 -5.12 9.51 22.42
C SER A 11 -4.94 9.05 20.98
N ILE A 12 -4.30 9.88 20.12
CA ILE A 12 -4.05 9.51 18.72
C ILE A 12 -3.05 8.34 18.63
N ALA A 13 -2.01 8.32 19.48
CA ALA A 13 -1.07 7.22 19.54
C ALA A 13 -1.77 5.90 19.94
N GLN A 14 -2.73 5.96 20.88
CA GLN A 14 -3.55 4.81 21.25
C GLN A 14 -4.45 4.36 20.08
N SER A 15 -5.09 5.30 19.37
CA SER A 15 -5.87 5.00 18.16
C SER A 15 -5.01 4.34 17.09
N ALA A 16 -3.79 4.83 16.87
CA ALA A 16 -2.85 4.26 15.91
C ALA A 16 -2.44 2.84 16.27
N ARG A 17 -2.19 2.56 17.55
CA ARG A 17 -1.92 1.20 18.01
C ARG A 17 -3.11 0.27 17.78
N SER A 18 -4.34 0.72 18.07
CA SER A 18 -5.54 -0.07 17.84
C SER A 18 -5.77 -0.34 16.35
N ILE A 19 -5.53 0.65 15.48
CA ILE A 19 -5.64 0.50 14.02
C ILE A 19 -4.55 -0.43 13.49
N GLU A 20 -3.30 -0.31 13.96
CA GLU A 20 -2.21 -1.19 13.53
C GLU A 20 -2.50 -2.65 13.88
N LEU A 21 -2.98 -2.92 15.11
CA LEU A 21 -3.42 -4.27 15.50
C LEU A 21 -4.59 -4.78 14.65
N LEU A 22 -5.52 -3.89 14.27
CA LEU A 22 -6.68 -4.23 13.46
C LEU A 22 -6.28 -4.70 12.06
N ILE A 23 -5.34 -4.01 11.41
CA ILE A 23 -4.88 -4.37 10.05
C ILE A 23 -3.90 -5.54 10.05
N GLN A 24 -3.34 -5.91 11.22
CA GLN A 24 -2.43 -7.05 11.39
C GLN A 24 -3.16 -8.36 11.74
N GLN A 25 -4.48 -8.40 11.61
CA GLN A 25 -5.21 -9.66 11.59
C GLN A 25 -4.82 -10.45 10.34
N ASP A 26 -4.74 -11.77 10.46
CA ASP A 26 -4.28 -12.65 9.38
C ASP A 26 -5.32 -13.73 9.04
N PRO A 27 -6.51 -13.35 8.55
CA PRO A 27 -7.54 -14.33 8.16
C PRO A 27 -7.15 -15.12 6.90
N GLY A 28 -6.22 -14.60 6.09
CA GLY A 28 -5.64 -15.30 4.94
C GLY A 28 -4.57 -16.35 5.32
N ALA A 29 -4.18 -16.43 6.61
CA ALA A 29 -3.16 -17.33 7.13
C ALA A 29 -1.79 -17.21 6.42
N ARG A 30 -1.39 -15.97 6.08
CA ARG A 30 -0.08 -15.59 5.50
C ARG A 30 1.07 -15.76 6.49
N GLY A 31 0.79 -16.07 7.75
CA GLY A 31 1.78 -16.28 8.81
C GLY A 31 2.31 -14.97 9.39
N LEU A 32 1.56 -13.87 9.24
CA LEU A 32 1.98 -12.50 9.59
C LEU A 32 2.52 -12.41 11.02
N GLY A 33 1.92 -13.11 11.97
CA GLY A 33 2.38 -13.13 13.37
C GLY A 33 3.80 -13.69 13.59
N LYS A 34 4.41 -14.33 12.59
CA LYS A 34 5.79 -14.87 12.67
C LYS A 34 6.84 -13.92 12.07
N TRP A 35 6.46 -13.07 11.12
CA TRP A 35 7.42 -12.27 10.34
C TRP A 35 7.10 -10.77 10.31
N GLY A 36 5.84 -10.38 10.54
CA GLY A 36 5.40 -9.00 10.53
C GLY A 36 5.96 -8.18 11.70
N THR A 37 6.21 -6.91 11.45
CA THR A 37 6.68 -5.93 12.44
C THR A 37 5.58 -4.93 12.78
N ASN A 38 5.66 -4.29 13.95
CA ASN A 38 4.72 -3.26 14.40
C ASN A 38 5.44 -1.95 14.77
N GLY A 39 4.66 -0.89 15.02
CA GLY A 39 5.15 0.43 15.39
C GLY A 39 5.48 1.35 14.21
N GLY A 40 5.31 0.88 12.97
CA GLY A 40 5.57 1.67 11.75
C GLY A 40 4.43 2.59 11.38
N LEU A 41 3.19 2.20 11.69
CA LEU A 41 2.00 2.90 11.18
C LEU A 41 1.89 4.35 11.67
N PHE A 42 2.04 4.59 12.98
CA PHE A 42 1.89 5.92 13.56
C PHE A 42 2.94 6.94 13.08
N PRO A 43 4.27 6.66 13.15
CA PRO A 43 5.27 7.60 12.67
C PRO A 43 5.13 7.89 11.17
N VAL A 44 4.75 6.89 10.36
CA VAL A 44 4.45 7.11 8.94
C VAL A 44 3.28 8.07 8.77
N ALA A 45 2.15 7.87 9.45
CA ALA A 45 1.01 8.77 9.35
C ALA A 45 1.36 10.22 9.77
N VAL A 46 2.15 10.40 10.82
CA VAL A 46 2.65 11.72 11.26
C VAL A 46 3.53 12.36 10.19
N SER A 47 4.46 11.61 9.60
CA SER A 47 5.34 12.11 8.54
C SER A 47 4.55 12.53 7.29
N LEU A 48 3.59 11.70 6.85
CA LEU A 48 2.74 11.96 5.69
C LEU A 48 1.84 13.19 5.89
N ALA A 49 1.33 13.42 7.11
CA ALA A 49 0.52 14.60 7.42
C ALA A 49 1.28 15.92 7.15
N GLY A 50 2.60 15.92 7.38
CA GLY A 50 3.53 17.03 7.07
C GLY A 50 4.16 16.99 5.68
N GLY A 51 3.86 15.98 4.86
CA GLY A 51 4.42 15.79 3.52
C GLY A 51 3.96 16.82 2.50
N LYS A 52 4.68 16.90 1.37
CA LYS A 52 4.36 17.78 0.25
C LYS A 52 3.95 16.99 -0.99
N HIS A 53 4.93 16.51 -1.75
CA HIS A 53 4.70 15.62 -2.87
C HIS A 53 5.02 14.18 -2.47
N ILE A 54 4.09 13.28 -2.76
CA ILE A 54 4.11 11.88 -2.34
C ILE A 54 4.00 11.00 -3.59
N LEU A 55 5.01 10.17 -3.80
CA LEU A 55 4.96 9.11 -4.80
C LEU A 55 4.32 7.87 -4.18
N VAL A 56 3.41 7.22 -4.89
CA VAL A 56 2.79 5.96 -4.46
C VAL A 56 2.91 4.94 -5.59
N ILE A 57 3.57 3.82 -5.34
CA ILE A 57 3.86 2.76 -6.30
C ILE A 57 2.98 1.56 -5.97
N THR A 58 2.27 1.01 -6.95
CA THR A 58 1.41 -0.17 -6.76
C THR A 58 1.22 -0.97 -8.04
N GLY A 59 0.76 -2.20 -7.89
CA GLY A 59 0.43 -3.10 -8.98
C GLY A 59 1.20 -4.40 -8.80
N PHE A 60 0.45 -5.50 -8.76
CA PHE A 60 0.96 -6.86 -8.65
C PHE A 60 0.30 -7.73 -9.71
N TYR A 61 1.11 -8.31 -10.60
CA TYR A 61 0.63 -9.06 -11.76
C TYR A 61 0.34 -10.53 -11.43
N ILE A 62 -0.83 -11.02 -11.84
CA ILE A 62 -1.28 -12.40 -11.67
C ILE A 62 -1.12 -13.16 -12.98
N LEU A 63 -0.07 -13.98 -13.04
CA LEU A 63 0.30 -14.78 -14.24
C LEU A 63 -0.87 -15.58 -14.82
N ASP A 64 -1.64 -16.25 -13.96
CA ASP A 64 -2.71 -17.15 -14.38
C ASP A 64 -3.93 -16.40 -14.96
N ALA A 65 -4.06 -15.10 -14.66
CA ALA A 65 -5.15 -14.25 -15.10
C ALA A 65 -4.75 -13.22 -16.18
N GLY A 66 -3.44 -12.95 -16.33
CA GLY A 66 -2.93 -12.02 -17.32
C GLY A 66 -3.18 -10.53 -17.02
N THR A 67 -3.45 -10.19 -15.76
CA THR A 67 -3.87 -8.85 -15.29
C THR A 67 -3.39 -8.62 -13.84
N ILE A 68 -3.67 -7.46 -13.24
CA ILE A 68 -3.31 -7.18 -11.84
C ILE A 68 -4.39 -7.63 -10.84
N GLU A 69 -3.98 -7.81 -9.59
CA GLU A 69 -4.87 -8.23 -8.52
C GLU A 69 -5.72 -7.09 -7.89
N THR A 70 -6.63 -7.48 -6.99
CA THR A 70 -7.51 -6.59 -6.22
C THR A 70 -6.89 -6.08 -4.92
N ASP A 71 -5.77 -6.65 -4.44
CA ASP A 71 -4.97 -6.05 -3.38
C ASP A 71 -4.00 -5.01 -3.94
N GLY A 72 -3.86 -3.87 -3.25
CA GLY A 72 -3.09 -2.72 -3.69
C GLY A 72 -3.94 -1.53 -4.17
N PRO A 73 -4.63 -1.64 -5.33
CA PRO A 73 -5.35 -0.52 -5.94
C PRO A 73 -6.35 0.17 -5.01
N PRO A 74 -7.27 -0.53 -4.30
CA PRO A 74 -8.19 0.14 -3.38
C PRO A 74 -7.49 0.94 -2.28
N GLY A 75 -6.47 0.37 -1.64
CA GLY A 75 -5.69 1.02 -0.59
C GLY A 75 -4.97 2.27 -1.08
N VAL A 76 -4.34 2.19 -2.26
CA VAL A 76 -3.70 3.34 -2.90
C VAL A 76 -4.70 4.43 -3.26
N ILE A 77 -5.84 4.09 -3.86
CA ILE A 77 -6.84 5.08 -4.29
C ILE A 77 -7.41 5.82 -3.08
N VAL A 78 -7.75 5.09 -2.01
CA VAL A 78 -8.23 5.70 -0.76
C VAL A 78 -7.19 6.62 -0.13
N LEU A 79 -5.93 6.17 -0.06
CA LEU A 79 -4.84 6.96 0.51
C LEU A 79 -4.53 8.20 -0.33
N ALA A 80 -4.45 8.05 -1.65
CA ALA A 80 -4.16 9.13 -2.58
C ALA A 80 -5.23 10.22 -2.52
N ASP A 81 -6.51 9.84 -2.53
CA ASP A 81 -7.63 10.78 -2.41
C ASP A 81 -7.57 11.57 -1.09
N ALA A 82 -7.34 10.88 0.04
CA ALA A 82 -7.23 11.54 1.34
C ALA A 82 -6.03 12.50 1.43
N LEU A 83 -4.88 12.12 0.86
CA LEU A 83 -3.70 12.97 0.79
C LEU A 83 -3.94 14.20 -0.09
N CYS A 84 -4.56 14.04 -1.26
CA CYS A 84 -4.98 15.17 -2.11
C CYS A 84 -5.91 16.12 -1.35
N LYS A 85 -6.95 15.60 -0.69
CA LYS A 85 -7.87 16.39 0.15
C LYS A 85 -7.19 17.05 1.36
N ALA A 86 -6.08 16.49 1.84
CA ALA A 86 -5.23 17.09 2.85
C ALA A 86 -4.26 18.17 2.30
N GLY A 87 -4.33 18.48 1.00
CA GLY A 87 -3.52 19.51 0.33
C GLY A 87 -2.15 19.05 -0.15
N LYS A 88 -1.96 17.73 -0.34
CA LYS A 88 -0.70 17.14 -0.80
C LYS A 88 -0.79 16.94 -2.30
N THR A 89 0.35 16.92 -2.97
CA THR A 89 0.40 16.47 -4.36
C THR A 89 0.73 14.99 -4.36
N VAL A 90 -0.05 14.18 -5.07
CA VAL A 90 0.16 12.72 -5.15
C VAL A 90 0.35 12.33 -6.61
N THR A 91 1.39 11.54 -6.86
CA THR A 91 1.60 10.88 -8.15
C THR A 91 1.69 9.38 -7.92
N ILE A 92 0.76 8.64 -8.53
CA ILE A 92 0.70 7.19 -8.51
C ILE A 92 1.52 6.66 -9.69
N LEU A 93 2.40 5.70 -9.43
CA LEU A 93 3.20 5.00 -10.43
C LEU A 93 2.73 3.54 -10.49
N THR A 94 2.46 3.04 -11.70
CA THR A 94 1.99 1.66 -11.88
C THR A 94 2.39 1.10 -13.24
N ASP A 95 2.22 -0.20 -13.44
CA ASP A 95 2.47 -0.86 -14.73
C ASP A 95 1.37 -0.55 -15.75
N LYS A 96 1.72 -0.69 -17.03
CA LYS A 96 0.78 -0.56 -18.15
C LYS A 96 -0.47 -1.45 -18.04
N TYR A 97 -0.34 -2.65 -17.49
CA TYR A 97 -1.47 -3.56 -17.31
C TYR A 97 -2.48 -3.06 -16.27
N ALA A 98 -2.06 -2.18 -15.35
CA ALA A 98 -2.90 -1.62 -14.30
C ALA A 98 -3.63 -0.34 -14.73
N GLU A 99 -3.31 0.24 -15.89
CA GLU A 99 -3.75 1.58 -16.28
C GLU A 99 -5.28 1.74 -16.25
N ASP A 100 -6.01 0.88 -16.95
CA ASP A 100 -7.48 0.99 -17.03
C ASP A 100 -8.15 0.68 -15.69
N ILE A 101 -7.56 -0.22 -14.91
CA ILE A 101 -8.01 -0.61 -13.58
C ILE A 101 -7.87 0.57 -12.61
N MET A 102 -6.68 1.17 -12.52
CA MET A 102 -6.43 2.35 -11.68
C MET A 102 -7.30 3.53 -12.11
N LYS A 103 -7.41 3.81 -13.42
CA LYS A 103 -8.30 4.87 -13.92
C LYS A 103 -9.75 4.64 -13.55
N ALA A 104 -10.26 3.41 -13.65
CA ALA A 104 -11.63 3.08 -13.30
C ALA A 104 -11.89 3.31 -11.80
N GLY A 105 -11.00 2.83 -10.94
CA GLY A 105 -11.08 3.03 -9.50
C GLY A 105 -11.02 4.50 -9.11
N MET A 106 -10.02 5.25 -9.59
CA MET A 106 -9.85 6.68 -9.33
C MET A 106 -11.05 7.50 -9.80
N LYS A 107 -11.57 7.22 -11.00
CA LYS A 107 -12.74 7.90 -11.57
C LYS A 107 -14.00 7.67 -10.76
N SER A 108 -14.15 6.52 -10.11
CA SER A 108 -15.36 6.17 -9.36
C SER A 108 -15.61 7.10 -8.15
N ILE A 109 -14.55 7.73 -7.63
CA ILE A 109 -14.62 8.68 -6.50
C ILE A 109 -14.12 10.09 -6.85
N GLY A 110 -13.70 10.32 -8.09
CA GLY A 110 -13.12 11.59 -8.53
C GLY A 110 -11.76 11.90 -7.89
N CYS A 111 -10.91 10.88 -7.68
CA CYS A 111 -9.57 11.07 -7.12
C CYS A 111 -8.71 11.94 -8.08
N GLU A 112 -8.13 13.01 -7.55
CA GLU A 112 -7.34 14.00 -8.32
C GLU A 112 -5.84 13.69 -8.38
N ALA A 113 -5.39 12.55 -7.84
CA ALA A 113 -3.99 12.16 -7.93
C ALA A 113 -3.57 11.99 -9.41
N GLU A 114 -2.31 12.33 -9.71
CA GLU A 114 -1.73 12.08 -11.02
C GLU A 114 -1.43 10.58 -11.17
N LEU A 115 -1.69 10.01 -12.34
CA LEU A 115 -1.33 8.63 -12.67
C LEU A 115 -0.25 8.61 -13.76
N MET A 116 0.90 8.05 -13.44
CA MET A 116 1.96 7.74 -14.41
C MET A 116 2.06 6.23 -14.58
N VAL A 117 2.15 5.82 -15.85
CA VAL A 117 2.06 4.41 -16.25
C VAL A 117 3.32 4.05 -17.02
N PHE A 118 3.91 2.89 -16.68
CA PHE A 118 5.19 2.46 -17.24
C PHE A 118 5.09 1.07 -17.86
N ALA A 119 5.76 0.89 -19.00
CA ALA A 119 5.91 -0.44 -19.61
C ALA A 119 7.05 -1.23 -18.95
N VAL A 120 7.02 -2.56 -19.07
CA VAL A 120 8.04 -3.46 -18.49
C VAL A 120 9.43 -3.18 -19.07
N ASP A 121 9.51 -2.90 -20.36
CA ASP A 121 10.74 -2.64 -21.11
C ASP A 121 11.14 -1.16 -21.14
N GLU A 122 10.42 -0.31 -20.40
CA GLU A 122 10.67 1.13 -20.38
C GLU A 122 11.94 1.48 -19.60
N LYS A 123 12.79 2.33 -20.18
CA LYS A 123 13.92 2.92 -19.46
C LYS A 123 13.44 4.12 -18.66
N ILE A 124 13.23 3.90 -17.37
CA ILE A 124 12.79 4.95 -16.46
C ILE A 124 13.98 5.85 -16.10
N ASN A 125 13.76 7.16 -16.15
CA ASN A 125 14.65 8.13 -15.52
C ASN A 125 14.01 8.61 -14.21
N PRO A 126 14.43 8.09 -13.03
CA PRO A 126 13.83 8.51 -11.76
C PRO A 126 13.88 10.02 -11.51
N ASP A 127 14.89 10.71 -12.03
CA ASP A 127 15.03 12.17 -11.85
C ASP A 127 13.98 12.99 -12.61
N SER A 128 13.27 12.41 -13.60
CA SER A 128 12.12 13.07 -14.25
C SER A 128 10.81 12.89 -13.48
N ILE A 129 10.74 11.91 -12.58
CA ILE A 129 9.56 11.62 -11.75
C ILE A 129 9.68 12.31 -10.38
N ILE A 130 10.88 12.26 -9.79
CA ILE A 130 11.16 12.83 -8.48
C ILE A 130 11.28 14.36 -8.57
N ARG A 131 10.31 15.05 -7.98
CA ARG A 131 10.28 16.52 -7.88
C ARG A 131 11.16 17.01 -6.74
N SER A 132 11.58 18.27 -6.79
CA SER A 132 12.27 18.94 -5.67
C SER A 132 11.42 19.02 -4.38
N THR A 133 10.11 18.87 -4.51
CA THR A 133 9.14 18.82 -3.41
C THR A 133 8.77 17.41 -2.97
N THR A 134 9.29 16.35 -3.62
CA THR A 134 9.04 14.97 -3.20
C THR A 134 9.62 14.76 -1.81
N THR A 135 8.76 14.37 -0.87
CA THR A 135 9.17 14.08 0.50
C THR A 135 8.97 12.62 0.88
N HIS A 136 8.09 11.90 0.17
CA HIS A 136 7.78 10.50 0.45
C HIS A 136 7.70 9.66 -0.82
N CYS A 137 8.05 8.38 -0.71
CA CYS A 137 7.80 7.35 -1.70
C CYS A 137 7.27 6.10 -1.00
N ILE A 138 6.03 5.73 -1.32
CA ILE A 138 5.33 4.58 -0.75
C ILE A 138 5.27 3.50 -1.83
N ALA A 139 5.65 2.27 -1.50
CA ALA A 139 5.32 1.09 -2.28
C ALA A 139 4.24 0.31 -1.53
N LEU A 140 3.10 0.08 -2.17
CA LEU A 140 1.94 -0.60 -1.58
C LEU A 140 1.49 -1.69 -2.55
N GLU A 141 1.65 -2.94 -2.12
CA GLU A 141 1.37 -4.13 -2.95
C GLU A 141 2.07 -4.04 -4.31
N ARG A 142 3.39 -3.90 -4.23
CA ARG A 142 4.27 -3.82 -5.40
C ARG A 142 5.32 -4.90 -5.26
N PRO A 143 5.52 -5.82 -6.21
CA PRO A 143 6.64 -6.77 -6.14
C PRO A 143 7.98 -6.05 -6.02
N GLY A 144 8.89 -6.57 -5.20
CA GLY A 144 10.25 -6.05 -5.07
C GLY A 144 11.32 -7.09 -5.36
N LEU A 145 12.51 -6.63 -5.70
CA LEU A 145 13.64 -7.51 -6.03
C LEU A 145 14.05 -8.42 -4.86
N ALA A 146 14.12 -9.72 -5.14
CA ALA A 146 14.67 -10.74 -4.26
C ALA A 146 16.21 -10.83 -4.37
N ALA A 147 16.81 -11.78 -3.65
CA ALA A 147 18.27 -11.93 -3.56
C ALA A 147 18.95 -12.30 -4.88
N ASP A 148 18.22 -12.91 -5.81
CA ASP A 148 18.68 -13.26 -7.15
C ASP A 148 18.47 -12.14 -8.19
N GLY A 149 17.93 -10.99 -7.77
CA GLY A 149 17.65 -9.85 -8.64
C GLY A 149 16.39 -10.03 -9.49
N LEU A 150 15.47 -10.91 -9.10
CA LEU A 150 14.18 -11.12 -9.76
C LEU A 150 13.01 -10.78 -8.84
N HIS A 151 11.82 -10.63 -9.44
CA HIS A 151 10.55 -10.47 -8.72
C HIS A 151 9.84 -11.81 -8.66
N HIS A 152 9.31 -12.17 -7.49
CA HIS A 152 8.58 -13.42 -7.32
C HIS A 152 7.19 -13.18 -6.75
N ASN A 153 6.22 -13.99 -7.19
CA ASN A 153 4.95 -14.10 -6.48
C ASN A 153 5.08 -14.98 -5.23
N PHE A 154 4.01 -15.09 -4.43
CA PHE A 154 4.02 -15.89 -3.20
C PHE A 154 4.33 -17.39 -3.43
N ARG A 155 4.15 -17.90 -4.66
CA ARG A 155 4.51 -19.29 -5.04
C ARG A 155 6.00 -19.44 -5.40
N GLY A 156 6.79 -18.38 -5.31
CA GLY A 156 8.21 -18.34 -5.71
C GLY A 156 8.41 -18.31 -7.22
N ILE A 157 7.36 -18.05 -8.02
CA ILE A 157 7.47 -18.01 -9.49
C ILE A 157 7.93 -16.61 -9.90
N ASN A 158 8.93 -16.55 -10.78
CA ASN A 158 9.44 -15.31 -11.36
C ASN A 158 8.34 -14.59 -12.16
N ILE A 159 8.15 -13.30 -11.86
CA ILE A 159 7.22 -12.40 -12.53
C ILE A 159 7.90 -11.15 -13.12
N SER A 160 9.24 -11.08 -13.13
CA SER A 160 10.00 -9.90 -13.61
C SER A 160 9.61 -9.44 -15.01
N ASP A 161 9.23 -10.36 -15.91
CA ASP A 161 8.79 -10.03 -17.28
C ASP A 161 7.45 -9.28 -17.35
N TYR A 162 6.82 -9.02 -16.20
CA TYR A 162 5.54 -8.33 -16.07
C TYR A 162 5.61 -7.10 -15.14
N VAL A 163 6.79 -6.78 -14.61
CA VAL A 163 7.01 -5.74 -13.60
C VAL A 163 7.83 -4.62 -14.22
N ALA A 164 7.24 -3.43 -14.37
CA ALA A 164 7.97 -2.22 -14.75
C ALA A 164 9.08 -1.90 -13.72
N PRO A 165 10.23 -1.33 -14.14
CA PRO A 165 11.41 -1.14 -13.28
C PRO A 165 11.25 0.05 -12.29
N LEU A 166 10.19 0.01 -11.48
CA LEU A 166 9.84 1.05 -10.50
C LEU A 166 10.66 0.93 -9.20
N ASP A 167 11.34 -0.19 -8.97
CA ASP A 167 12.39 -0.34 -7.96
C ASP A 167 13.46 0.75 -8.11
N ASP A 168 13.83 1.12 -9.35
CA ASP A 168 14.81 2.17 -9.62
C ASP A 168 14.34 3.54 -9.08
N VAL A 169 13.04 3.83 -9.16
CA VAL A 169 12.46 5.06 -8.61
C VAL A 169 12.52 5.03 -7.08
N PHE A 170 12.17 3.91 -6.47
CA PHE A 170 12.18 3.73 -5.02
C PHE A 170 13.60 3.80 -4.44
N LEU A 171 14.56 3.12 -5.07
CA LEU A 171 15.98 3.17 -4.71
C LEU A 171 16.56 4.57 -4.91
N LYS A 172 16.18 5.28 -5.98
CA LYS A 172 16.59 6.68 -6.16
C LYS A 172 16.03 7.57 -5.05
N CYS A 173 14.77 7.40 -4.65
CA CYS A 173 14.19 8.12 -3.52
C CYS A 173 15.03 7.91 -2.26
N THR A 174 15.36 6.66 -1.93
CA THR A 174 16.23 6.30 -0.80
C THR A 174 17.57 7.05 -0.88
N SER A 175 18.25 7.01 -2.03
CA SER A 175 19.55 7.67 -2.23
C SER A 175 19.52 9.20 -2.07
N LYS A 176 18.34 9.81 -2.26
CA LYS A 176 18.11 11.26 -2.11
C LYS A 176 17.65 11.66 -0.71
N GLY A 177 17.51 10.71 0.22
CA GLY A 177 16.96 10.97 1.55
C GLY A 177 15.48 11.31 1.54
N ILE A 178 14.74 10.86 0.50
CA ILE A 178 13.27 10.88 0.49
C ILE A 178 12.79 9.72 1.35
N LEU A 179 11.83 9.97 2.23
CA LEU A 179 11.34 8.97 3.18
C LEU A 179 10.60 7.86 2.43
N THR A 180 11.09 6.64 2.54
CA THR A 180 10.61 5.45 1.84
C THR A 180 9.78 4.56 2.75
N ILE A 181 8.65 4.07 2.24
CA ILE A 181 7.71 3.24 2.99
C ILE A 181 7.38 2.02 2.15
N GLY A 182 7.65 0.82 2.66
CA GLY A 182 7.20 -0.45 2.08
C GLY A 182 5.96 -0.97 2.80
N ILE A 183 4.95 -1.39 2.05
CA ILE A 183 3.69 -1.93 2.57
C ILE A 183 3.37 -3.22 1.82
N GLY A 184 3.15 -4.29 2.58
CA GLY A 184 2.83 -5.61 2.02
C GLY A 184 2.23 -6.59 3.05
N ASP A 185 1.72 -7.71 2.54
CA ASP A 185 1.11 -8.83 3.24
C ASP A 185 1.88 -10.16 3.06
N GLY A 186 2.89 -10.20 2.18
CA GLY A 186 3.61 -11.42 1.78
C GLY A 186 5.11 -11.43 2.05
N GLY A 187 5.75 -10.26 2.19
CA GLY A 187 7.19 -10.10 2.37
C GLY A 187 8.02 -10.09 1.09
N ASN A 188 7.40 -10.25 -0.08
CA ASN A 188 7.98 -10.17 -1.42
C ASN A 188 7.77 -8.80 -2.08
N GLU A 189 7.18 -7.86 -1.36
CA GLU A 189 6.83 -6.53 -1.83
C GLU A 189 7.97 -5.53 -1.61
N LEU A 190 8.05 -4.55 -2.50
CA LEU A 190 9.05 -3.50 -2.54
C LEU A 190 9.07 -2.72 -1.22
N GLY A 191 10.27 -2.61 -0.64
CA GLY A 191 10.48 -1.95 0.64
C GLY A 191 10.33 -2.87 1.86
N MET A 192 9.99 -4.16 1.68
CA MET A 192 9.87 -5.13 2.78
C MET A 192 11.18 -5.84 3.14
N GLY A 193 12.32 -5.38 2.63
CA GLY A 193 13.65 -5.91 2.98
C GLY A 193 13.93 -5.97 4.48
N ASN A 194 13.26 -5.13 5.28
CA ASN A 194 13.35 -5.06 6.74
C ASN A 194 12.85 -6.36 7.42
N VAL A 195 11.92 -7.10 6.80
CA VAL A 195 11.38 -8.36 7.32
C VAL A 195 11.92 -9.60 6.58
N SER A 196 12.81 -9.39 5.60
CA SER A 196 13.26 -10.45 4.69
C SER A 196 13.88 -11.66 5.39
N GLU A 197 14.66 -11.48 6.46
CA GLU A 197 15.22 -12.59 7.24
C GLU A 197 14.12 -13.45 7.90
N ALA A 198 13.08 -12.81 8.44
CA ALA A 198 11.97 -13.51 9.07
C ALA A 198 11.10 -14.21 8.02
N VAL A 199 10.86 -13.56 6.88
CA VAL A 199 10.12 -14.14 5.75
C VAL A 199 10.86 -15.35 5.19
N ASP A 200 12.16 -15.24 4.94
CA ASP A 200 13.00 -16.37 4.52
C ASP A 200 12.90 -17.51 5.53
N LYS A 201 12.98 -17.22 6.83
CA LYS A 201 12.93 -18.26 7.86
C LYS A 201 11.59 -18.99 7.97
N TYR A 202 10.47 -18.25 7.91
CA TYR A 202 9.16 -18.78 8.29
C TYR A 202 8.21 -19.07 7.12
N ILE A 203 8.40 -18.39 5.98
CA ILE A 203 7.55 -18.48 4.80
C ILE A 203 8.29 -19.17 3.65
N ALA A 204 9.55 -18.79 3.42
CA ALA A 204 10.31 -19.23 2.25
C ALA A 204 11.70 -19.83 2.57
N PRO A 205 11.82 -20.84 3.45
CA PRO A 205 13.12 -21.35 3.92
C PRO A 205 14.03 -21.92 2.82
N HIS A 206 13.46 -22.17 1.64
CA HIS A 206 14.15 -22.74 0.49
C HIS A 206 13.90 -21.95 -0.81
N GLY A 207 13.28 -20.76 -0.73
CA GLY A 207 12.89 -19.96 -1.89
C GLY A 207 13.51 -18.57 -1.87
N ALA A 208 13.81 -18.02 -3.05
CA ALA A 208 14.27 -16.65 -3.21
C ALA A 208 13.08 -15.71 -3.45
N LEU A 209 12.09 -15.66 -2.55
CA LEU A 209 10.91 -14.81 -2.75
C LEU A 209 10.94 -13.49 -1.97
N SER A 210 11.60 -13.44 -0.81
CA SER A 210 11.54 -12.22 0.02
C SER A 210 12.24 -11.05 -0.67
N CYS A 211 11.59 -9.89 -0.66
CA CYS A 211 12.20 -8.67 -1.17
C CYS A 211 13.43 -8.33 -0.32
N LYS A 212 14.51 -7.87 -0.95
CA LYS A 212 15.74 -7.44 -0.28
C LYS A 212 15.89 -5.93 -0.19
N ILE A 213 15.04 -5.16 -0.86
CA ILE A 213 15.05 -3.70 -0.80
C ILE A 213 14.40 -3.26 0.51
N GLN A 214 15.19 -2.62 1.38
CA GLN A 214 14.72 -2.04 2.64
C GLN A 214 14.04 -0.69 2.41
N SER A 215 13.23 -0.29 3.39
CA SER A 215 12.62 1.03 3.48
C SER A 215 12.86 1.64 4.86
N ASP A 216 12.66 2.97 4.97
CA ASP A 216 12.72 3.66 6.27
C ASP A 216 11.64 3.14 7.22
N TYR A 217 10.46 2.82 6.68
CA TYR A 217 9.37 2.18 7.40
C TYR A 217 8.73 1.05 6.61
N CYS A 218 8.68 -0.14 7.22
CA CYS A 218 7.97 -1.30 6.71
C CYS A 218 6.67 -1.49 7.49
N ILE A 219 5.51 -1.42 6.81
CA ILE A 219 4.19 -1.67 7.39
C ILE A 219 3.71 -3.02 6.90
N CYS A 220 3.48 -3.95 7.83
CA CYS A 220 2.94 -5.27 7.52
C CYS A 220 1.45 -5.31 7.89
N ALA A 221 0.62 -5.82 6.98
CA ALA A 221 -0.81 -5.99 7.16
C ALA A 221 -1.24 -7.40 6.70
N GLY A 222 -2.45 -7.84 7.07
CA GLY A 222 -2.99 -9.11 6.57
C GLY A 222 -3.51 -9.03 5.13
N VAL A 223 -3.74 -7.81 4.64
CA VAL A 223 -4.04 -7.41 3.26
C VAL A 223 -3.51 -5.97 3.12
N SER A 224 -2.79 -5.65 2.07
CA SER A 224 -2.10 -4.37 1.90
C SER A 224 -3.04 -3.18 1.77
N ASN A 225 -4.21 -3.38 1.17
CA ASN A 225 -5.28 -2.38 1.10
C ASN A 225 -5.61 -1.79 2.48
N TRP A 226 -5.61 -2.64 3.51
CA TRP A 226 -5.98 -2.23 4.87
C TRP A 226 -4.99 -1.22 5.45
N ALA A 227 -3.71 -1.34 5.12
CA ALA A 227 -2.70 -0.36 5.52
C ALA A 227 -2.94 1.01 4.86
N GLY A 228 -3.37 1.03 3.59
CA GLY A 228 -3.82 2.26 2.91
C GLY A 228 -4.98 2.94 3.64
N TYR A 229 -5.98 2.16 4.07
CA TYR A 229 -7.12 2.68 4.84
C TYR A 229 -6.70 3.18 6.23
N ALA A 230 -5.80 2.45 6.89
CA ALA A 230 -5.29 2.79 8.22
C ALA A 230 -4.52 4.10 8.22
N LEU A 231 -3.62 4.29 7.26
CA LEU A 231 -2.92 5.56 7.06
C LEU A 231 -3.91 6.70 6.81
N THR A 232 -4.92 6.46 5.98
CA THR A 232 -5.99 7.42 5.67
C THR A 232 -6.75 7.85 6.93
N GLY A 233 -7.19 6.89 7.76
CA GLY A 233 -7.88 7.18 9.02
C GLY A 233 -7.01 7.94 10.02
N LEU A 234 -5.72 7.61 10.11
CA LEU A 234 -4.78 8.33 10.97
C LEU A 234 -4.44 9.73 10.49
N ILE A 235 -4.26 9.92 9.18
CA ILE A 235 -4.06 11.26 8.59
C ILE A 235 -5.31 12.12 8.84
N ALA A 236 -6.50 11.54 8.74
CA ALA A 236 -7.74 12.23 9.05
C ALA A 236 -7.83 12.68 10.53
N LEU A 237 -7.47 11.79 11.46
CA LEU A 237 -7.33 12.11 12.90
C LEU A 237 -6.33 13.24 13.15
N LEU A 238 -5.14 13.15 12.57
CA LEU A 238 -4.06 14.14 12.70
C LEU A 238 -4.46 15.50 12.13
N CYS A 239 -5.18 15.51 11.00
CA CYS A 239 -5.69 16.72 10.39
C CYS A 239 -6.95 17.28 11.08
N GLY A 240 -7.62 16.49 11.92
CA GLY A 240 -8.92 16.84 12.51
C GLY A 240 -10.01 17.06 11.47
N LYS A 241 -9.94 16.34 10.34
CA LYS A 241 -10.87 16.46 9.20
C LYS A 241 -11.24 15.07 8.71
N ASN A 242 -12.49 14.86 8.33
CA ASN A 242 -12.86 13.62 7.67
C ASN A 242 -12.31 13.61 6.24
N LEU A 243 -11.24 12.83 6.04
CA LEU A 243 -10.58 12.63 4.76
C LEU A 243 -10.83 11.22 4.19
N MET A 244 -11.48 10.34 4.96
CA MET A 244 -11.80 9.00 4.49
C MET A 244 -12.96 9.09 3.50
N PRO A 245 -12.87 8.45 2.32
CA PRO A 245 -14.03 8.21 1.46
C PRO A 245 -15.19 7.57 2.25
N ASP A 246 -16.43 7.82 1.83
CA ASP A 246 -17.55 7.11 2.45
C ASP A 246 -17.57 5.63 2.04
N PHE A 247 -18.42 4.85 2.70
CA PHE A 247 -18.49 3.42 2.46
C PHE A 247 -19.00 3.05 1.05
N ALA A 248 -19.86 3.88 0.47
CA ALA A 248 -20.32 3.71 -0.91
C ALA A 248 -19.18 3.97 -1.91
N SER A 249 -18.27 4.88 -1.59
CA SER A 249 -17.07 5.18 -2.36
C SER A 249 -16.11 4.00 -2.34
N LEU A 250 -15.82 3.39 -1.18
CA LEU A 250 -15.02 2.16 -1.11
C LEU A 250 -15.62 1.04 -2.00
N THR A 251 -16.95 0.87 -1.91
CA THR A 251 -17.67 -0.09 -2.76
C THR A 251 -17.51 0.22 -4.23
N SER A 252 -17.66 1.48 -4.62
CA SER A 252 -17.51 1.92 -6.00
C SER A 252 -16.10 1.71 -6.52
N ILE A 253 -15.06 1.90 -5.69
CA ILE A 253 -13.67 1.62 -6.06
C ILE A 253 -13.50 0.14 -6.40
N ILE A 254 -13.83 -0.75 -5.46
CA ILE A 254 -13.63 -2.21 -5.61
C ILE A 254 -14.43 -2.73 -6.82
N ASP A 255 -15.70 -2.36 -6.93
CA ASP A 255 -16.56 -2.80 -8.03
C ASP A 255 -16.04 -2.29 -9.38
N SER A 256 -15.51 -1.06 -9.43
CA SER A 256 -14.98 -0.46 -10.66
C SER A 256 -13.67 -1.10 -11.11
N ILE A 257 -12.74 -1.39 -10.19
CA ILE A 257 -11.48 -2.05 -10.55
C ILE A 257 -11.73 -3.48 -11.03
N VAL A 258 -12.63 -4.22 -10.36
CA VAL A 258 -12.99 -5.59 -10.76
C VAL A 258 -13.66 -5.54 -12.11
N LYS A 259 -14.62 -4.66 -12.34
CA LYS A 259 -15.26 -4.48 -13.66
C LYS A 259 -14.26 -4.11 -14.76
N ALA A 260 -13.20 -3.38 -14.43
CA ALA A 260 -12.13 -3.02 -15.35
C ALA A 260 -11.12 -4.16 -15.60
N GLY A 261 -11.20 -5.27 -14.86
CA GLY A 261 -10.41 -6.47 -15.11
C GLY A 261 -9.45 -6.85 -13.98
N ALA A 262 -9.51 -6.22 -12.81
CA ALA A 262 -8.78 -6.71 -11.63
C ALA A 262 -9.35 -8.08 -11.20
N VAL A 263 -8.47 -8.93 -10.67
CA VAL A 263 -8.83 -10.27 -10.20
C VAL A 263 -8.40 -10.48 -8.75
N ASP A 264 -9.02 -11.43 -8.08
CA ASP A 264 -8.49 -11.91 -6.80
C ASP A 264 -7.12 -12.57 -7.00
N GLY A 265 -6.12 -12.16 -6.22
CA GLY A 265 -4.73 -12.65 -6.32
C GLY A 265 -4.55 -14.14 -6.03
N VAL A 266 -5.50 -14.76 -5.33
CA VAL A 266 -5.46 -16.17 -4.93
C VAL A 266 -6.35 -17.02 -5.83
N THR A 267 -7.59 -16.61 -6.08
CA THR A 267 -8.53 -17.39 -6.92
C THR A 267 -8.33 -17.17 -8.41
N CYS A 268 -7.64 -16.09 -8.80
CA CYS A 268 -7.41 -15.64 -10.17
C CYS A 268 -8.71 -15.30 -10.92
N LYS A 269 -9.82 -15.08 -10.20
CA LYS A 269 -11.12 -14.75 -10.79
C LYS A 269 -11.42 -13.27 -10.69
N GLN A 270 -12.16 -12.77 -11.67
CA GLN A 270 -12.70 -11.41 -11.66
C GLN A 270 -13.89 -11.34 -10.70
N GLU A 271 -13.61 -11.22 -9.41
CA GLU A 271 -14.58 -11.17 -8.33
C GLU A 271 -14.16 -10.13 -7.28
N THR A 272 -15.10 -9.68 -6.44
CA THR A 272 -14.87 -8.59 -5.47
C THR A 272 -14.20 -9.05 -4.19
N THR A 273 -13.53 -10.19 -4.21
CA THR A 273 -12.70 -10.66 -3.11
C THR A 273 -11.30 -10.07 -3.23
N VAL A 274 -10.60 -10.03 -2.11
CA VAL A 274 -9.20 -9.62 -2.00
C VAL A 274 -8.51 -10.71 -1.21
N ASP A 275 -7.45 -11.31 -1.75
CA ASP A 275 -6.74 -12.45 -1.15
C ASP A 275 -7.62 -13.64 -0.74
N ASN A 276 -8.63 -13.95 -1.56
CA ASN A 276 -9.64 -14.97 -1.31
C ASN A 276 -10.45 -14.71 -0.01
N LEU A 277 -10.45 -13.47 0.47
CA LEU A 277 -11.30 -13.01 1.55
C LEU A 277 -12.58 -12.39 0.99
N PRO A 278 -13.76 -12.74 1.54
CA PRO A 278 -15.00 -12.08 1.14
C PRO A 278 -14.94 -10.60 1.45
N ARG A 279 -15.61 -9.82 0.61
CA ARG A 279 -15.72 -8.34 0.69
C ARG A 279 -16.07 -7.80 2.08
N THR A 280 -16.75 -8.59 2.90
CA THR A 280 -17.06 -8.25 4.30
C THR A 280 -15.82 -7.94 5.16
N TRP A 281 -14.64 -8.47 4.80
CA TRP A 281 -13.39 -8.14 5.48
C TRP A 281 -12.93 -6.72 5.19
N GLU A 282 -12.78 -6.35 3.92
CA GLU A 282 -12.50 -4.96 3.49
C GLU A 282 -13.46 -3.98 4.17
N ASP A 283 -14.76 -4.26 4.09
CA ASP A 283 -15.81 -3.41 4.65
C ASP A 283 -15.74 -3.30 6.17
N GLY A 284 -15.47 -4.42 6.85
CA GLY A 284 -15.40 -4.51 8.31
C GLY A 284 -14.18 -3.79 8.88
N ILE A 285 -13.02 -3.95 8.25
CA ILE A 285 -11.79 -3.25 8.61
C ILE A 285 -11.97 -1.75 8.39
N TYR A 286 -12.47 -1.35 7.21
CA TYR A 286 -12.69 0.06 6.88
C TYR A 286 -13.63 0.75 7.88
N LYS A 287 -14.76 0.12 8.22
CA LYS A 287 -15.72 0.66 9.20
C LYS A 287 -15.13 0.80 10.60
N GLN A 288 -14.32 -0.16 11.03
CA GLN A 288 -13.66 -0.10 12.33
C GLN A 288 -12.60 1.00 12.38
N ILE A 289 -11.80 1.17 11.32
CA ILE A 289 -10.86 2.29 11.20
C ILE A 289 -11.60 3.62 11.26
N TYR A 290 -12.69 3.75 10.49
CA TYR A 290 -13.54 4.95 10.50
C TYR A 290 -14.11 5.25 11.89
N ALA A 291 -14.60 4.24 12.60
CA ALA A 291 -15.11 4.40 13.97
C ALA A 291 -14.00 4.88 14.92
N ILE A 292 -12.82 4.27 14.88
CA ILE A 292 -11.67 4.70 15.70
C ILE A 292 -11.24 6.13 15.36
N ALA A 293 -11.32 6.52 14.09
CA ALA A 293 -10.91 7.84 13.60
C ALA A 293 -11.89 8.97 13.94
N PHE A 294 -13.20 8.70 14.06
CA PHE A 294 -14.20 9.77 14.16
C PHE A 294 -15.25 9.62 15.27
N GLN A 295 -15.28 8.50 16.00
CA GLN A 295 -16.25 8.28 17.08
C GLN A 295 -15.62 8.33 18.49
N GLN A 296 -14.58 9.15 18.67
CA GLN A 296 -13.97 9.42 19.99
C GLN A 296 -14.78 10.40 20.84
#